data_AF-A0A7W4VZQ3-F1
#
_entry.id   AF-A0A7W4VZQ3-F1
#
_cell.length_a   1.000
_cell.length_b   1.000
_cell.length_c   1.000
_cell.angle_alpha   90.00
_cell.angle_beta   90.00
_cell.angle_gamma   90.00
#
_symmetry.space_group_name_H-M   'P 1'
#
loop_
_entity.id
_entity.type
_entity.pdbx_description
1 polymer ?
#
loop_
_entity_poly.entity_id
_entity_poly.type
_entity_poly.pdbx_seq_one_letter_code
_entity_poly.pdbx_strand_id
1 'polypeptide(L)'
;MRTTPSTDDHDRLVAEAAPAAPEAVDIDIDRVWHRVHVTMTEEPRKRRGLRLLAAGVLAAGVLGGTAVATADHFSARTGKGPVDAEDLRLGGPGESLDVGAPDYGEVVAEESADIPFPTEGFRAIAIRHQLHDVRFAGPGEQYVSTGALRAWLADQALCAWSSEWAAATRSGDEAARTEAIETIQAAPTWPAVVDLDPAPYSRMESGEEEGEDGEVRTFRYRDESQFYYLAALGEAVDGRSIDAVADILAENNGYCRPELVPGIPRADAMVRFAER
;
A
#
# COMPACT_ATOMS: atom_id res chain seq x y z
N MET A 1 23.79 -10.64 -7.45
CA MET A 1 23.21 -11.69 -6.58
C MET A 1 23.93 -13.00 -6.83
N ARG A 2 24.40 -13.70 -5.79
CA ARG A 2 24.92 -15.07 -5.93
C ARG A 2 23.75 -16.02 -5.81
N THR A 3 23.41 -16.70 -6.90
CA THR A 3 22.47 -17.84 -6.89
C THR A 3 23.20 -19.04 -6.31
N THR A 4 23.05 -19.28 -5.01
CA THR A 4 23.41 -20.58 -4.45
C THR A 4 22.46 -21.61 -5.06
N PRO A 5 22.96 -22.68 -5.70
CA PRO A 5 22.11 -23.76 -6.18
C PRO A 5 21.35 -24.36 -5.01
N SER A 6 20.04 -24.61 -5.15
CA SER A 6 19.33 -25.41 -4.16
C SER A 6 19.94 -26.80 -4.15
N THR A 7 20.44 -27.23 -3.00
CA THR A 7 20.92 -28.58 -2.76
C THR A 7 19.85 -29.35 -1.99
N ASP A 8 19.84 -30.68 -2.07
CA ASP A 8 18.92 -31.51 -1.28
C ASP A 8 18.95 -31.19 0.22
N ASP A 9 20.10 -30.77 0.75
CA ASP A 9 20.25 -30.32 2.14
C ASP A 9 19.58 -28.97 2.44
N HIS A 10 19.51 -28.07 1.46
CA HIS A 10 18.81 -26.79 1.59
C HIS A 10 17.31 -27.02 1.62
N ASP A 11 16.80 -27.86 0.71
CA ASP A 11 15.38 -28.22 0.65
C ASP A 11 14.94 -28.95 1.93
N ARG A 12 15.80 -29.84 2.46
CA ARG A 12 15.57 -30.51 3.76
C ARG A 12 15.52 -29.51 4.91
N LEU A 13 16.47 -28.58 5.00
CA LEU A 13 16.51 -27.58 6.07
C LEU A 13 15.32 -26.61 6.01
N VAL A 14 14.85 -26.24 4.81
CA VAL A 14 13.64 -25.44 4.62
C VAL A 14 12.40 -26.21 5.09
N ALA A 15 12.29 -27.50 4.74
CA ALA A 15 11.18 -28.34 5.18
C ALA A 15 11.16 -28.59 6.69
N GLU A 16 12.34 -28.77 7.32
CA GLU A 16 12.48 -28.94 8.77
C GLU A 16 12.22 -27.65 9.56
N ALA A 17 12.53 -26.49 8.98
CA ALA A 17 12.32 -25.18 9.60
C ALA A 17 10.93 -24.59 9.34
N ALA A 18 10.17 -25.15 8.40
CA ALA A 18 8.80 -24.75 8.16
C ALA A 18 7.97 -25.03 9.43
N PRO A 19 7.29 -24.02 10.01
CA PRO A 19 6.40 -24.27 11.13
C PRO A 19 5.38 -25.33 10.73
N ALA A 20 5.05 -26.23 11.66
CA ALA A 20 3.96 -27.17 11.44
C ALA A 20 2.69 -26.36 11.17
N ALA A 21 2.34 -26.23 9.90
CA ALA A 21 1.09 -25.60 9.52
C ALA A 21 0.00 -26.42 10.22
N PRO A 22 -0.99 -25.77 10.90
CA PRO A 22 -2.19 -26.49 11.25
C PRO A 22 -2.68 -27.18 9.97
N GLU A 23 -3.11 -28.44 10.04
CA GLU A 23 -3.63 -29.18 8.88
C GLU A 23 -4.57 -28.26 8.11
N ALA A 24 -4.04 -27.64 7.06
CA ALA A 24 -4.80 -26.79 6.20
C ALA A 24 -5.78 -27.76 5.59
N VAL A 25 -7.07 -27.55 5.83
CA VAL A 25 -8.11 -28.31 5.14
C VAL A 25 -7.75 -28.16 3.66
N ASP A 26 -7.36 -29.24 2.98
CA ASP A 26 -6.77 -29.24 1.63
C ASP A 26 -7.56 -28.36 0.63
N ILE A 27 -8.84 -28.15 0.93
CA ILE A 27 -9.78 -27.23 0.30
C ILE A 27 -9.24 -25.78 0.12
N ASP A 28 -8.46 -25.21 1.04
CA ASP A 28 -8.04 -23.80 0.92
C ASP A 28 -6.80 -23.61 0.02
N ILE A 29 -5.91 -24.61 -0.09
CA ILE A 29 -4.75 -24.54 -0.98
C ILE A 29 -5.20 -24.73 -2.43
N ASP A 30 -6.05 -25.72 -2.70
CA ASP A 30 -6.59 -25.95 -4.04
C ASP A 30 -7.44 -24.78 -4.53
N ARG A 31 -8.19 -24.11 -3.64
CA ARG A 31 -8.94 -22.89 -3.96
C ARG A 31 -8.03 -21.74 -4.39
N VAL A 32 -6.93 -21.49 -3.66
CA VAL A 32 -5.97 -20.43 -4.01
C VAL A 32 -5.29 -20.75 -5.34
N TRP A 33 -4.85 -21.99 -5.54
CA TRP A 33 -4.21 -22.42 -6.78
C TRP A 33 -5.17 -22.44 -7.98
N HIS A 34 -6.43 -22.79 -7.77
CA HIS A 34 -7.44 -22.76 -8.83
C HIS A 34 -7.70 -21.32 -9.29
N ARG A 35 -7.79 -20.35 -8.36
CA ARG A 35 -7.92 -18.93 -8.70
C ARG A 35 -6.74 -18.45 -9.54
N VAL A 36 -5.51 -18.76 -9.12
CA VAL A 36 -4.30 -18.44 -9.90
C VAL A 36 -4.34 -19.10 -11.28
N HIS A 37 -4.76 -20.37 -11.37
CA HIS A 37 -4.80 -21.10 -12.63
C HIS A 37 -5.83 -20.55 -13.61
N VAL A 38 -7.04 -20.19 -13.15
CA VAL A 38 -8.07 -19.56 -13.98
C VAL A 38 -7.57 -18.22 -14.51
N THR A 39 -6.96 -17.39 -13.68
CA THR A 39 -6.38 -16.10 -14.11
C THR A 39 -5.22 -16.28 -15.11
N MET A 40 -4.41 -17.33 -14.98
CA MET A 40 -3.30 -17.60 -15.92
C MET A 40 -3.75 -18.27 -17.23
N THR A 41 -4.89 -18.95 -17.26
CA THR A 41 -5.38 -19.70 -18.43
C THR A 41 -6.43 -18.94 -19.25
N GLU A 42 -6.98 -17.84 -18.73
CA GLU A 42 -7.73 -16.90 -19.54
C GLU A 42 -6.81 -16.22 -20.56
N GLU A 43 -6.75 -16.77 -21.77
CA GLU A 43 -6.08 -16.11 -22.88
C GLU A 43 -6.67 -14.69 -23.07
N PRO A 44 -5.84 -13.65 -23.19
CA PRO A 44 -6.32 -12.29 -23.43
C PRO A 44 -7.18 -12.30 -24.69
N ARG A 45 -8.49 -12.05 -24.51
CA ARG A 45 -9.44 -11.93 -25.63
C ARG A 45 -8.89 -10.89 -26.60
N LYS A 46 -8.30 -11.36 -27.70
CA LYS A 46 -7.74 -10.55 -28.78
C LYS A 46 -8.83 -9.63 -29.32
N ARG A 47 -8.91 -8.39 -28.80
CA ARG A 47 -9.69 -7.32 -29.39
C ARG A 47 -9.12 -7.03 -30.77
N ARG A 48 -9.73 -7.64 -31.78
CA ARG A 48 -9.46 -7.37 -33.19
C ARG A 48 -9.80 -5.91 -33.49
N GLY A 49 -8.76 -5.11 -33.64
CA GLY A 49 -8.63 -4.11 -34.69
C GLY A 49 -9.13 -2.70 -34.40
N LEU A 50 -8.18 -1.76 -34.34
CA LEU A 50 -8.12 -0.71 -35.35
C LEU A 50 -6.66 -0.25 -35.51
N ARG A 51 -6.12 -0.42 -36.72
CA ARG A 51 -4.83 0.15 -37.12
C ARG A 51 -5.04 1.63 -37.42
N LEU A 52 -4.32 2.51 -36.75
CA LEU A 52 -4.10 3.88 -37.23
C LEU A 52 -2.59 4.16 -37.31
N LEU A 53 -2.15 4.29 -38.56
CA LEU A 53 -0.85 4.78 -39.02
C LEU A 53 -0.87 6.31 -39.05
N ALA A 54 0.14 6.95 -38.48
CA ALA A 54 0.66 8.29 -38.86
C ALA A 54 2.00 8.48 -38.09
N ALA A 55 3.21 8.41 -38.67
CA ALA A 55 3.86 9.15 -39.76
C ALA A 55 4.38 10.56 -39.38
N GLY A 56 5.72 10.72 -39.38
CA GLY A 56 6.51 11.97 -39.48
C GLY A 56 6.81 12.66 -38.15
N VAL A 57 8.02 13.18 -37.84
CA VAL A 57 9.02 13.85 -38.69
C VAL A 57 10.42 13.79 -38.04
N LEU A 58 11.44 13.70 -38.91
CA LEU A 58 12.88 13.86 -38.66
C LEU A 58 13.29 15.32 -38.35
N ALA A 59 14.26 15.53 -37.45
CA ALA A 59 15.23 16.61 -37.61
C ALA A 59 16.60 16.23 -37.00
N ALA A 60 17.62 16.26 -37.86
CA ALA A 60 19.03 16.06 -37.54
C ALA A 60 19.77 17.40 -37.51
N GLY A 61 20.84 17.47 -36.71
CA GLY A 61 21.84 18.55 -36.65
C GLY A 61 21.99 19.12 -35.23
N VAL A 62 23.17 19.33 -34.63
CA VAL A 62 24.54 19.46 -35.12
C VAL A 62 25.52 19.04 -34.02
N LEU A 63 26.62 18.42 -34.46
CA LEU A 63 27.78 17.97 -33.68
C LEU A 63 28.55 19.15 -33.06
N GLY A 64 28.68 19.15 -31.74
CA GLY A 64 29.61 19.98 -30.98
C GLY A 64 30.04 19.22 -29.73
N GLY A 65 31.16 18.51 -29.82
CA GLY A 65 31.62 17.57 -28.80
C GLY A 65 32.10 18.24 -27.52
N THR A 66 31.25 18.23 -26.50
CA THR A 66 31.68 18.02 -25.12
C THR A 66 31.14 16.66 -24.73
N ALA A 67 32.03 15.71 -24.43
CA ALA A 67 31.68 14.48 -23.74
C ALA A 67 31.27 14.84 -22.29
N VAL A 68 30.11 15.49 -22.16
CA VAL A 68 29.36 15.43 -20.93
C VAL A 68 28.93 13.98 -20.90
N ALA A 69 29.47 13.21 -19.94
CA ALA A 69 28.78 11.99 -19.56
C ALA A 69 27.35 12.45 -19.27
N THR A 70 26.42 12.14 -20.18
CA THR A 70 25.00 12.23 -19.88
C THR A 70 24.84 11.22 -18.78
N ALA A 71 25.03 11.66 -17.53
CA ALA A 71 24.48 10.98 -16.39
C ALA A 71 23.02 10.86 -16.77
N ASP A 72 22.61 9.66 -17.18
CA ASP A 72 21.23 9.37 -17.50
C ASP A 72 20.46 9.87 -16.29
N HIS A 73 19.70 10.94 -16.50
CA HIS A 73 19.05 11.65 -15.41
C HIS A 73 17.84 10.80 -15.06
N PHE A 74 18.07 9.79 -14.22
CA PHE A 74 17.00 9.00 -13.63
C PHE A 74 16.19 9.95 -12.76
N SER A 75 14.98 10.24 -13.21
CA SER A 75 13.97 11.01 -12.49
C SER A 75 12.96 10.04 -11.94
N ALA A 76 12.59 10.23 -10.68
CA ALA A 76 11.56 9.45 -10.01
C ALA A 76 10.23 9.57 -10.76
N ARG A 77 9.92 10.74 -11.29
CA ARG A 77 8.78 10.93 -12.20
C ARG A 77 9.09 10.32 -13.57
N THR A 78 8.34 9.28 -13.94
CA THR A 78 8.52 8.57 -15.22
C THR A 78 7.61 9.10 -16.34
N GLY A 79 6.57 9.88 -16.00
CA GLY A 79 5.51 10.35 -16.88
C GLY A 79 4.55 9.27 -17.37
N LYS A 80 4.63 8.04 -16.84
CA LYS A 80 3.82 6.90 -17.29
C LYS A 80 2.70 6.61 -16.29
N GLY A 81 1.47 6.52 -16.76
CA GLY A 81 0.34 6.01 -15.96
C GLY A 81 0.25 4.48 -15.98
N PRO A 82 -0.77 3.89 -15.33
CA PRO A 82 -1.04 2.45 -15.43
C PRO A 82 -1.27 2.04 -16.89
N VAL A 83 -0.69 0.93 -17.33
CA VAL A 83 -0.81 0.51 -18.74
C VAL A 83 -2.09 -0.29 -19.03
N ASP A 84 -2.71 -0.86 -18.00
CA ASP A 84 -3.97 -1.59 -18.09
C ASP A 84 -4.77 -1.57 -16.77
N ALA A 85 -5.90 -2.29 -16.74
CA ALA A 85 -6.78 -2.36 -15.58
C ALA A 85 -6.17 -3.18 -14.43
N GLU A 86 -5.27 -4.12 -14.72
CA GLU A 86 -4.62 -4.92 -13.69
C GLU A 86 -3.56 -4.10 -12.96
N ASP A 87 -2.78 -3.31 -13.71
CA ASP A 87 -1.87 -2.31 -13.15
C ASP A 87 -2.59 -1.32 -12.24
N LEU A 88 -3.75 -0.81 -12.68
CA LEU A 88 -4.58 0.08 -11.87
C LEU A 88 -5.08 -0.61 -10.59
N ARG A 89 -5.48 -1.88 -10.69
CA ARG A 89 -6.01 -2.67 -9.57
C ARG A 89 -4.93 -2.99 -8.53
N LEU A 90 -3.73 -3.37 -8.98
CA LEU A 90 -2.62 -3.77 -8.11
C LEU A 90 -1.81 -2.58 -7.60
N GLY A 91 -1.55 -1.63 -8.48
CA GLY A 91 -0.68 -0.49 -8.21
C GLY A 91 -1.43 0.73 -7.70
N GLY A 92 -2.73 0.85 -7.93
CA GLY A 92 -3.48 2.08 -7.70
C GLY A 92 -3.34 3.10 -8.84
N PRO A 93 -4.04 4.24 -8.77
CA PRO A 93 -4.05 5.24 -9.82
C PRO A 93 -2.76 6.07 -9.89
N GLY A 94 -2.61 6.82 -10.98
CA GLY A 94 -1.63 7.88 -11.11
C GLY A 94 -0.33 7.48 -11.81
N GLU A 95 0.72 8.26 -11.60
CA GLU A 95 2.00 8.08 -12.27
C GLU A 95 2.79 6.94 -11.63
N SER A 96 3.43 6.10 -12.43
CA SER A 96 4.45 5.14 -11.98
C SER A 96 5.73 5.90 -11.65
N LEU A 97 6.20 5.78 -10.42
CA LEU A 97 7.40 6.41 -9.90
C LEU A 97 8.54 5.40 -9.84
N ASP A 98 9.73 5.79 -10.32
CA ASP A 98 10.97 5.05 -10.11
C ASP A 98 11.50 5.33 -8.69
N VAL A 99 11.36 4.36 -7.79
CA VAL A 99 11.71 4.54 -6.37
C VAL A 99 13.22 4.48 -6.12
N GLY A 100 14.00 4.03 -7.10
CA GLY A 100 15.47 3.99 -7.05
C GLY A 100 16.12 5.28 -7.56
N ALA A 101 15.35 6.21 -8.11
CA ALA A 101 15.86 7.46 -8.65
C ALA A 101 16.36 8.41 -7.52
N PRO A 102 17.43 9.17 -7.75
CA PRO A 102 18.07 10.02 -6.73
C PRO A 102 17.17 11.15 -6.18
N ASP A 103 16.18 11.59 -6.96
CA ASP A 103 15.20 12.62 -6.62
C ASP A 103 13.90 12.06 -6.00
N TYR A 104 13.81 10.74 -5.76
CA TYR A 104 12.60 10.12 -5.21
C TYR A 104 12.14 10.75 -3.89
N GLY A 105 13.07 11.14 -3.01
CA GLY A 105 12.72 11.83 -1.76
C GLY A 105 12.06 13.19 -1.94
N GLU A 106 12.40 13.93 -2.99
CA GLU A 106 11.74 15.19 -3.33
C GLU A 106 10.31 14.91 -3.82
N VAL A 107 10.14 13.91 -4.69
CA VAL A 107 8.82 13.48 -5.17
C VAL A 107 7.94 12.99 -4.01
N VAL A 108 8.45 12.19 -3.08
CA VAL A 108 7.68 11.75 -1.91
C VAL A 108 7.24 12.95 -1.05
N ALA A 109 8.10 13.95 -0.88
CA ALA A 109 7.74 15.17 -0.16
C ALA A 109 6.61 15.95 -0.87
N GLU A 110 6.72 16.13 -2.19
CA GLU A 110 5.70 16.76 -3.02
C GLU A 110 4.36 16.02 -2.96
N GLU A 111 4.37 14.70 -3.17
CA GLU A 111 3.19 13.84 -3.16
C GLU A 111 2.54 13.76 -1.77
N SER A 112 3.27 14.11 -0.70
CA SER A 112 2.70 14.17 0.64
C SER A 112 2.01 15.50 0.96
N ALA A 113 2.28 16.58 0.22
CA ALA A 113 2.09 17.95 0.70
C ALA A 113 0.66 18.31 1.14
N ASP A 114 -0.35 17.71 0.52
CA ASP A 114 -1.76 17.91 0.83
C ASP A 114 -2.32 16.94 1.88
N ILE A 115 -1.56 15.91 2.26
CA ILE A 115 -1.96 14.96 3.30
C ILE A 115 -1.86 15.64 4.67
N PRO A 116 -2.95 15.64 5.47
CA PRO A 116 -2.97 16.34 6.76
C PRO A 116 -2.22 15.52 7.82
N PHE A 117 -0.97 15.88 8.11
CA PHE A 117 -0.24 15.38 9.28
C PHE A 117 -0.45 16.30 10.48
N PRO A 118 -0.42 15.79 11.73
CA PRO A 118 -0.56 16.64 12.91
C PRO A 118 0.56 17.67 13.03
N THR A 119 1.77 17.31 12.61
CA THR A 119 2.93 18.21 12.55
C THR A 119 3.82 17.87 11.35
N GLU A 120 4.64 18.84 10.92
CA GLU A 120 5.71 18.60 9.95
C GLU A 120 6.73 17.55 10.44
N GLY A 121 6.89 17.39 11.75
CA GLY A 121 7.72 16.33 12.34
C GLY A 121 7.21 14.94 12.00
N PHE A 122 5.90 14.70 12.11
CA PHE A 122 5.28 13.42 11.73
C PHE A 122 5.34 13.18 10.22
N ARG A 123 5.12 14.22 9.40
CA ARG A 123 5.30 14.13 7.95
C ARG A 123 6.71 13.69 7.59
N ALA A 124 7.74 14.31 8.19
CA ALA A 124 9.13 13.96 7.95
C ALA A 124 9.50 12.54 8.41
N ILE A 125 8.89 12.05 9.51
CA ILE A 125 9.00 10.63 9.92
C ILE A 125 8.43 9.72 8.83
N ALA A 126 7.22 10.02 8.34
CA ALA A 126 6.55 9.20 7.34
C ALA A 126 7.32 9.14 6.00
N ILE A 127 7.82 10.29 5.52
CA ILE A 127 8.69 10.36 4.32
C ILE A 127 9.94 9.50 4.52
N ARG A 128 10.59 9.60 5.69
CA ARG A 128 11.79 8.81 5.98
C ARG A 128 11.53 7.31 6.01
N HIS A 129 10.36 6.86 6.47
CA HIS A 129 9.99 5.44 6.39
C HIS A 129 9.85 4.97 4.95
N GLN A 130 9.19 5.74 4.09
CA GLN A 130 9.07 5.43 2.67
C GLN A 130 10.44 5.32 1.99
N LEU A 131 11.32 6.28 2.25
CA LEU A 131 12.70 6.24 1.75
C LEU A 131 13.51 5.07 2.30
N HIS A 132 13.30 4.73 3.56
CA HIS A 132 13.97 3.58 4.16
C HIS A 132 13.53 2.27 3.49
N ASP A 133 12.24 2.10 3.20
CA ASP A 133 11.72 0.85 2.64
C ASP A 133 12.27 0.58 1.22
N VAL A 134 12.59 1.63 0.46
CA VAL A 134 13.16 1.51 -0.90
C VAL A 134 14.67 1.73 -0.98
N ARG A 135 15.39 1.86 0.15
CA ARG A 135 16.82 2.24 0.20
C ARG A 135 17.80 1.34 -0.59
N PHE A 136 17.34 0.18 -1.05
CA PHE A 136 18.13 -0.76 -1.84
C PHE A 136 17.67 -0.88 -3.30
N ALA A 137 16.66 -0.12 -3.72
CA ALA A 137 16.23 -0.07 -5.10
C ALA A 137 17.28 0.67 -5.94
N GLY A 138 17.79 0.03 -7.00
CA GLY A 138 18.54 0.73 -8.04
C GLY A 138 17.60 1.50 -8.98
N PRO A 139 18.08 2.55 -9.66
CA PRO A 139 17.31 3.25 -10.67
C PRO A 139 16.76 2.29 -11.74
N GLY A 140 15.47 2.40 -12.02
CA GLY A 140 14.74 1.61 -13.01
C GLY A 140 14.42 0.17 -12.61
N GLU A 141 14.75 -0.25 -11.38
CA GLU A 141 14.53 -1.62 -10.90
C GLU A 141 13.16 -1.85 -10.25
N GLN A 142 12.59 -0.82 -9.62
CA GLN A 142 11.34 -0.92 -8.86
C GLN A 142 10.47 0.32 -9.09
N TYR A 143 9.15 0.10 -9.09
CA TYR A 143 8.19 1.16 -9.35
C TYR A 143 7.02 1.08 -8.36
N VAL A 144 6.46 2.25 -8.03
CA VAL A 144 5.22 2.39 -7.25
C VAL A 144 4.33 3.42 -7.93
N SER A 145 3.01 3.29 -7.89
CA SER A 145 2.15 4.38 -8.37
C SER A 145 2.13 5.54 -7.35
N THR A 146 1.86 6.77 -7.82
CA THR A 146 1.59 7.91 -6.94
C THR A 146 0.39 7.64 -6.04
N GLY A 147 -0.64 6.92 -6.51
CA GLY A 147 -1.82 6.56 -5.71
C GLY A 147 -1.47 5.67 -4.53
N ALA A 148 -0.68 4.60 -4.74
CA ALA A 148 -0.22 3.73 -3.66
C ALA A 148 0.67 4.48 -2.67
N LEU A 149 1.64 5.26 -3.16
CA LEU A 149 2.50 6.08 -2.30
C LEU A 149 1.67 7.02 -1.40
N ARG A 150 0.70 7.72 -1.99
CA ARG A 150 -0.19 8.65 -1.26
C ARG A 150 -1.05 7.92 -0.24
N ALA A 151 -1.58 6.75 -0.57
CA ALA A 151 -2.35 5.93 0.36
C ALA A 151 -1.50 5.48 1.57
N TRP A 152 -0.26 5.03 1.35
CA TRP A 152 0.64 4.65 2.45
C TRP A 152 1.03 5.83 3.34
N LEU A 153 1.18 7.03 2.76
CA LEU A 153 1.40 8.25 3.52
C LEU A 153 0.14 8.67 4.31
N ALA A 154 -1.06 8.47 3.76
CA ALA A 154 -2.32 8.69 4.47
C ALA A 154 -2.50 7.72 5.64
N ASP A 155 -2.18 6.44 5.47
CA ASP A 155 -2.15 5.44 6.54
C ASP A 155 -1.20 5.85 7.68
N GLN A 156 -0.01 6.36 7.34
CA GLN A 156 0.94 6.88 8.34
C GLN A 156 0.45 8.16 9.03
N ALA A 157 -0.25 9.05 8.31
CA ALA A 157 -0.86 10.24 8.90
C ALA A 157 -1.96 9.86 9.90
N LEU A 158 -2.77 8.83 9.61
CA LEU A 158 -3.76 8.27 10.53
C LEU A 158 -3.12 7.70 11.81
N CYS A 159 -2.01 6.98 11.68
CA CYS A 159 -1.22 6.53 12.83
C CYS A 159 -0.78 7.73 13.71
N ALA A 160 -0.25 8.78 13.09
CA ALA A 160 0.19 9.99 13.80
C ALA A 160 -0.97 10.72 14.51
N TRP A 161 -2.10 10.93 13.83
CA TRP A 161 -3.30 11.54 14.43
C TRP A 161 -3.87 10.71 15.57
N SER A 162 -3.85 9.39 15.47
CA SER A 162 -4.28 8.50 16.56
C SER A 162 -3.37 8.64 17.78
N SER A 163 -2.06 8.81 17.57
CA SER A 163 -1.11 9.09 18.66
C SER A 163 -1.40 10.43 19.36
N GLU A 164 -1.65 11.50 18.59
CA GLU A 164 -2.03 12.81 19.13
C GLU A 164 -3.36 12.75 19.89
N TRP A 165 -4.36 12.06 19.34
CA TRP A 165 -5.63 11.79 20.01
C TRP A 165 -5.41 11.08 21.36
N ALA A 166 -4.56 10.06 21.42
CA ALA A 166 -4.30 9.35 22.67
C ALA A 166 -3.51 10.19 23.68
N ALA A 167 -2.60 11.04 23.21
CA ALA A 167 -1.91 12.01 24.06
C ALA A 167 -2.90 13.02 24.66
N ALA A 168 -3.76 13.63 23.83
CA ALA A 168 -4.79 14.58 24.22
C ALA A 168 -5.85 13.95 25.16
N THR A 169 -6.21 12.68 24.93
CA THR A 169 -7.09 11.90 25.81
C THR A 169 -6.50 11.75 27.20
N ARG A 170 -5.20 11.41 27.30
CA ARG A 170 -4.52 11.22 28.59
C ARG A 170 -4.27 12.53 29.34
N SER A 171 -3.98 13.62 28.62
CA SER A 171 -3.74 14.93 29.23
C SER A 171 -5.03 15.69 29.59
N GLY A 172 -6.17 15.24 29.09
CA GLY A 172 -7.44 15.95 29.25
C GLY A 172 -7.57 17.19 28.35
N ASP A 173 -6.75 17.31 27.30
CA ASP A 173 -6.86 18.37 26.31
C ASP A 173 -8.05 18.09 25.38
N GLU A 174 -9.21 18.66 25.69
CA GLU A 174 -10.42 18.47 24.89
C GLU A 174 -10.28 19.04 23.48
N ALA A 175 -9.59 20.18 23.32
CA ALA A 175 -9.51 20.87 22.03
C ALA A 175 -8.65 20.06 21.04
N ALA A 176 -7.44 19.66 21.46
CA ALA A 176 -6.57 18.83 20.64
C ALA A 176 -7.21 17.46 20.34
N ARG A 177 -7.97 16.90 21.30
CA ARG A 177 -8.67 15.65 21.06
C ARG A 177 -9.81 15.80 20.05
N THR A 178 -10.61 16.85 20.13
CA THR A 178 -11.66 17.13 19.15
C THR A 178 -11.08 17.31 17.76
N GLU A 179 -10.00 18.07 17.62
CA GLU A 179 -9.30 18.25 16.33
C GLU A 179 -8.82 16.91 15.75
N ALA A 180 -8.23 16.05 16.57
CA ALA A 180 -7.78 14.73 16.14
C ALA A 180 -8.95 13.81 15.73
N ILE A 181 -10.07 13.83 16.47
CA ILE A 181 -11.29 13.07 16.13
C ILE A 181 -11.83 13.54 14.77
N GLU A 182 -12.02 14.86 14.61
CA GLU A 182 -12.55 15.45 13.37
C GLU A 182 -11.66 15.10 12.17
N THR A 183 -10.34 15.17 12.33
CA THR A 183 -9.39 14.85 11.26
C THR A 183 -9.43 13.36 10.89
N ILE A 184 -9.43 12.46 11.87
CA ILE A 184 -9.53 11.00 11.64
C ILE A 184 -10.87 10.65 10.95
N GLN A 185 -11.98 11.24 11.41
CA GLN A 185 -13.30 11.01 10.81
C GLN A 185 -13.43 11.59 9.40
N ALA A 186 -12.66 12.63 9.08
CA ALA A 186 -12.58 13.21 7.73
C ALA A 186 -11.68 12.41 6.77
N ALA A 187 -10.86 11.47 7.27
CA ALA A 187 -9.90 10.72 6.44
C ALA A 187 -10.48 10.02 5.21
N PRO A 188 -11.70 9.44 5.28
CA PRO A 188 -12.41 8.90 4.12
C PRO A 188 -12.68 9.88 2.98
N THR A 189 -12.44 11.18 3.19
CA THR A 189 -12.60 12.24 2.17
C THR A 189 -11.28 12.81 1.68
N TRP A 190 -10.14 12.37 2.23
CA TRP A 190 -8.83 12.85 1.80
C TRP A 190 -8.56 12.39 0.37
N PRO A 191 -8.02 13.26 -0.52
CA PRO A 191 -7.66 12.87 -1.89
C PRO A 191 -6.81 11.60 -1.95
N ALA A 192 -5.79 11.48 -1.09
CA ALA A 192 -4.93 10.31 -0.98
C ALA A 192 -5.67 8.98 -0.62
N VAL A 193 -6.85 9.07 -0.03
CA VAL A 193 -7.72 7.93 0.28
C VAL A 193 -8.68 7.67 -0.87
N VAL A 194 -9.45 8.69 -1.28
CA VAL A 194 -10.53 8.54 -2.28
C VAL A 194 -10.04 8.24 -3.69
N ASP A 195 -8.81 8.66 -4.03
CA ASP A 195 -8.23 8.37 -5.33
C ASP A 195 -8.00 6.85 -5.49
N LEU A 196 -7.49 6.20 -4.43
CA LEU A 196 -7.26 4.75 -4.42
C LEU A 196 -8.55 3.98 -4.18
N ASP A 197 -9.37 4.46 -3.26
CA ASP A 197 -10.60 3.82 -2.83
C ASP A 197 -11.76 4.82 -2.83
N PRO A 198 -12.52 4.91 -3.94
CA PRO A 198 -13.64 5.83 -4.06
C PRO A 198 -14.78 5.57 -3.05
N ALA A 199 -14.77 4.42 -2.35
CA ALA A 199 -15.79 4.02 -1.39
C ALA A 199 -15.15 3.38 -0.13
N PRO A 200 -14.38 4.14 0.67
CA PRO A 200 -13.56 3.61 1.77
C PRO A 200 -14.35 3.10 2.99
N TYR A 201 -15.67 3.06 2.87
CA TYR A 201 -16.60 2.45 3.83
C TYR A 201 -17.24 1.17 3.29
N SER A 202 -16.71 0.64 2.19
CA SER A 202 -17.30 -0.51 1.51
C SER A 202 -17.31 -1.73 2.42
N ARG A 203 -18.34 -2.54 2.20
CA ARG A 203 -19.05 -3.34 3.19
C ARG A 203 -18.58 -4.79 3.12
N MET A 204 -19.04 -5.61 4.05
CA MET A 204 -19.10 -7.05 3.80
C MET A 204 -19.95 -7.26 2.54
N GLU A 205 -19.32 -7.61 1.43
CA GLU A 205 -20.00 -8.01 0.22
C GLU A 205 -20.44 -9.45 0.34
N SER A 206 -21.57 -9.80 -0.29
CA SER A 206 -21.97 -11.20 -0.43
C SER A 206 -21.58 -11.64 -1.84
N GLY A 207 -20.69 -12.62 -1.93
CA GLY A 207 -20.41 -13.35 -3.16
C GLY A 207 -21.22 -14.64 -3.21
N GLU A 208 -21.44 -15.14 -4.40
CA GLU A 208 -21.99 -16.46 -4.66
C GLU A 208 -20.92 -17.29 -5.39
N GLU A 209 -20.59 -18.46 -4.87
CA GLU A 209 -19.68 -19.44 -5.48
C GLU A 209 -20.50 -20.69 -5.79
N GLU A 210 -20.60 -21.07 -7.06
CA GLU A 210 -21.18 -22.36 -7.46
C GLU A 210 -20.12 -23.45 -7.28
N GLY A 211 -20.37 -24.39 -6.37
CA GLY A 211 -19.51 -25.54 -6.14
C GLY A 211 -19.55 -26.53 -7.29
N GLU A 212 -18.60 -27.49 -7.32
CA GLU A 212 -18.52 -28.53 -8.35
C GLU A 212 -19.78 -29.42 -8.44
N ASP A 213 -20.59 -29.46 -7.38
CA ASP A 213 -21.87 -30.18 -7.30
C ASP A 213 -23.07 -29.34 -7.79
N GLY A 214 -22.84 -28.09 -8.22
CA GLY A 214 -23.88 -27.13 -8.59
C GLY A 214 -24.54 -26.44 -7.39
N GLU A 215 -24.02 -26.62 -6.16
CA GLU A 215 -24.49 -25.88 -5.00
C GLU A 215 -23.98 -24.44 -5.03
N VAL A 216 -24.87 -23.46 -5.10
CA VAL A 216 -24.51 -22.04 -4.93
C VAL A 216 -24.35 -21.73 -3.44
N ARG A 217 -23.12 -21.43 -3.02
CA ARG A 217 -22.81 -20.99 -1.65
C ARG A 217 -22.67 -19.48 -1.62
N THR A 218 -23.49 -18.83 -0.81
CA THR A 218 -23.30 -17.41 -0.50
C THR A 218 -22.23 -17.26 0.58
N PHE A 219 -21.12 -16.61 0.26
CA PHE A 219 -20.08 -16.24 1.22
C PHE A 219 -20.06 -14.73 1.39
N ARG A 220 -19.84 -14.27 2.62
CA ARG A 220 -19.56 -12.85 2.84
C ARG A 220 -18.06 -12.65 2.85
N TYR A 221 -17.54 -11.88 1.91
CA TYR A 221 -16.16 -11.45 1.93
C TYR A 221 -16.10 -9.97 2.26
N ARG A 222 -15.03 -9.57 2.92
CA ARG A 222 -14.75 -8.16 3.16
C ARG A 222 -14.26 -7.61 1.83
N ASP A 223 -14.91 -6.56 1.31
CA ASP A 223 -14.34 -5.81 0.19
C ASP A 223 -12.91 -5.40 0.57
N GLU A 224 -11.95 -5.63 -0.32
CA GLU A 224 -10.51 -5.45 -0.07
C GLU A 224 -10.10 -3.97 -0.10
N SER A 225 -11.04 -3.07 0.20
CA SER A 225 -10.79 -1.65 0.45
C SER A 225 -9.63 -1.50 1.43
N GLN A 226 -8.52 -0.87 1.03
CA GLN A 226 -7.39 -0.66 1.94
C GLN A 226 -7.79 0.13 3.20
N PHE A 227 -8.86 0.93 3.11
CA PHE A 227 -9.32 1.85 4.14
C PHE A 227 -10.62 1.43 4.84
N TYR A 228 -11.09 0.18 4.72
CA TYR A 228 -12.37 -0.25 5.33
C TYR A 228 -12.44 -0.01 6.85
N TYR A 229 -11.29 0.02 7.52
CA TYR A 229 -11.20 0.15 8.97
C TYR A 229 -11.46 1.59 9.46
N LEU A 230 -11.53 2.59 8.58
CA LEU A 230 -11.69 3.99 8.96
C LEU A 230 -13.01 4.29 9.69
N ALA A 231 -14.10 3.60 9.35
CA ALA A 231 -15.35 3.72 10.10
C ALA A 231 -15.19 3.26 11.56
N ALA A 232 -14.63 2.06 11.75
CA ALA A 232 -14.41 1.51 13.09
C ALA A 232 -13.42 2.36 13.89
N LEU A 233 -12.37 2.87 13.24
CA LEU A 233 -11.41 3.78 13.85
C LEU A 233 -12.11 5.08 14.32
N GLY A 234 -12.95 5.68 13.45
CA GLY A 234 -13.74 6.87 13.75
C GLY A 234 -14.68 6.69 14.94
N GLU A 235 -15.32 5.52 15.07
CA GLU A 235 -16.15 5.16 16.22
C GLU A 235 -15.32 4.97 17.49
N ALA A 236 -14.16 4.31 17.39
CA ALA A 236 -13.28 4.06 18.53
C ALA A 236 -12.69 5.35 19.13
N VAL A 237 -12.32 6.32 18.28
CA VAL A 237 -11.80 7.62 18.75
C VAL A 237 -12.89 8.46 19.42
N ASP A 238 -14.13 8.40 18.93
CA ASP A 238 -15.30 9.06 19.53
C ASP A 238 -15.66 8.42 20.88
N GLY A 239 -15.61 7.08 20.94
CA GLY A 239 -15.80 6.29 22.15
C GLY A 239 -14.68 6.40 23.19
N ARG A 240 -13.61 7.16 22.90
CA ARG A 240 -12.48 7.41 23.81
C ARG A 240 -11.75 6.13 24.28
N SER A 241 -11.76 5.07 23.46
CA SER A 241 -11.18 3.78 23.82
C SER A 241 -9.79 3.60 23.21
N ILE A 242 -8.73 3.91 23.98
CA ILE A 242 -7.34 3.81 23.51
C ILE A 242 -7.00 2.39 23.08
N ASP A 243 -7.50 1.39 23.81
CA ASP A 243 -7.26 -0.01 23.47
C ASP A 243 -7.91 -0.42 22.15
N ALA A 244 -9.15 0.01 21.90
CA ALA A 244 -9.83 -0.28 20.64
C ALA A 244 -9.13 0.39 19.45
N VAL A 245 -8.68 1.65 19.60
CA VAL A 245 -7.89 2.33 18.57
C VAL A 245 -6.58 1.56 18.30
N ALA A 246 -5.88 1.13 19.34
CA ALA A 246 -4.66 0.35 19.20
C ALA A 246 -4.87 -0.95 18.43
N ASP A 247 -5.92 -1.70 18.79
CA ASP A 247 -6.21 -3.00 18.20
C ASP A 247 -6.64 -2.86 16.73
N ILE A 248 -7.47 -1.86 16.41
CA ILE A 248 -7.88 -1.55 15.03
C ILE A 248 -6.65 -1.20 14.17
N LEU A 249 -5.75 -0.34 14.64
CA LEU A 249 -4.56 0.03 13.88
C LEU A 249 -3.62 -1.17 13.70
N ALA A 250 -3.34 -1.93 14.76
CA ALA A 250 -2.43 -3.07 14.68
C ALA A 250 -2.92 -4.18 13.74
N GLU A 251 -4.25 -4.36 13.61
CA GLU A 251 -4.84 -5.38 12.75
C GLU A 251 -4.98 -4.95 11.29
N ASN A 252 -5.20 -3.66 11.06
CA ASN A 252 -5.66 -3.18 9.75
C ASN A 252 -4.69 -2.18 9.10
N ASN A 253 -3.71 -1.65 9.82
CA ASN A 253 -2.74 -0.68 9.32
C ASN A 253 -1.30 -1.10 9.66
N GLY A 254 -0.65 -1.78 8.71
CA GLY A 254 0.75 -2.22 8.82
C GLY A 254 1.78 -1.10 8.77
N TYR A 255 1.38 0.16 8.58
CA TYR A 255 2.27 1.32 8.47
C TYR A 255 2.47 2.07 9.79
N CYS A 256 1.77 1.69 10.86
CA CYS A 256 2.01 2.26 12.17
C CYS A 256 3.36 1.77 12.73
N ARG A 257 4.38 2.65 12.65
CA ARG A 257 5.69 2.46 13.27
C ARG A 257 5.75 3.11 14.66
N PRO A 258 6.60 2.64 15.59
CA PRO A 258 6.72 3.22 16.94
C PRO A 258 6.87 4.74 16.98
N GLU A 259 7.57 5.32 16.00
CA GLU A 259 7.80 6.76 15.88
C GLU A 259 6.55 7.55 15.49
N LEU A 260 5.58 6.90 14.83
CA LEU A 260 4.29 7.48 14.46
C LEU A 260 3.22 7.25 15.54
N VAL A 261 3.35 6.20 16.36
CA VAL A 261 2.40 5.87 17.43
C VAL A 261 3.02 5.86 18.85
N PRO A 262 3.85 6.85 19.24
CA PRO A 262 4.46 6.84 20.57
C PRO A 262 3.42 6.90 21.71
N GLY A 263 2.22 7.43 21.44
CA GLY A 263 1.11 7.49 22.39
C GLY A 263 0.31 6.19 22.50
N ILE A 264 0.47 5.25 21.57
CA ILE A 264 -0.27 3.97 21.51
C ILE A 264 0.67 2.84 21.03
N PRO A 265 1.66 2.39 21.82
CA PRO A 265 2.67 1.44 21.33
C PRO A 265 2.10 0.10 20.83
N ARG A 266 0.93 -0.34 21.34
CA ARG A 266 0.25 -1.57 20.86
C ARG A 266 -0.28 -1.46 19.43
N ALA A 267 -0.35 -0.25 18.85
CA ALA A 267 -0.73 -0.03 17.46
C ALA A 267 0.38 -0.43 16.46
N ASP A 268 1.62 -0.66 16.92
CA ASP A 268 2.67 -1.20 16.07
C ASP A 268 2.40 -2.68 15.76
N ALA A 269 2.07 -2.96 14.50
CA ALA A 269 1.79 -4.31 14.01
C ALA A 269 2.96 -5.27 14.26
N MET A 270 4.21 -4.79 14.26
CA MET A 270 5.39 -5.62 14.49
C MET A 270 5.50 -6.12 15.94
N VAL A 271 4.99 -5.37 16.92
CA VAL A 271 5.02 -5.78 18.33
C VAL A 271 4.14 -7.00 18.56
N ARG A 272 2.95 -7.07 17.94
CA ARG A 272 2.03 -8.20 18.10
C ARG A 272 2.59 -9.53 17.59
N PHE A 273 3.44 -9.51 16.57
CA PHE A 273 4.05 -10.74 16.06
C PHE A 273 5.15 -11.29 16.96
N ALA A 274 5.77 -10.46 17.80
CA ALA A 274 6.80 -10.91 18.74
C ALA A 274 6.24 -11.61 19.98
N GLU A 275 4.95 -11.43 20.28
CA GLU A 275 4.28 -11.97 21.48
C GLU A 275 3.55 -13.31 21.25
N ARG A 276 3.50 -13.80 20.00
CA ARG A 276 2.91 -15.10 19.63
C ARG A 276 3.99 -16.15 19.41
#